data_AF-A0A955J6R0-F1
#
_entry.id   AF-A0A955J6R0-F1
#
_cell.length_a   1.000
_cell.length_b   1.000
_cell.length_c   1.000
_cell.angle_alpha   90.00
_cell.angle_beta   90.00
_cell.angle_gamma   90.00
#
_symmetry.space_group_name_H-M   'P 1'
#
loop_
_entity.id
_entity.type
_entity.pdbx_description
1 polymer ?
#
loop_
_entity_poly.entity_id
_entity_poly.type
_entity_poly.pdbx_seq_one_letter_code
_entity_poly.pdbx_strand_id
1 'polypeptide(L)'
;MEKLEIVASEARENDFISCAAHESKSLSILNAKFEAIERLSVASWWALDRPWKRPINEATLNYFSSFIDDVNFSINGGYIESVCETGTTCIVIIKNENKYPLLVLGSSYGIDEAKVAENAFFEAAQSWIASDWLSVNHPYDAPNWDSGHLRRRFNALEKFEVSEITCESVFETLKMDGFFHDKKIITEKFSAGYVTWVYLSEPIPAYNYEVADLFRQTDEVIKVYTQCNF
;
A
#
# COMPACT_ATOMS: atom_id res chain seq x y z
N MET A 1 32.89 13.31 -8.24
CA MET A 1 31.70 12.58 -7.78
C MET A 1 32.11 11.76 -6.58
N GLU A 2 31.86 12.27 -5.39
CA GLU A 2 32.02 11.48 -4.16
C GLU A 2 30.91 10.42 -4.13
N LYS A 3 31.30 9.16 -4.06
CA LYS A 3 30.36 8.09 -3.74
C LYS A 3 30.01 8.23 -2.26
N LEU A 4 28.81 8.70 -1.96
CA LEU A 4 28.20 8.58 -0.64
C LEU A 4 27.82 7.10 -0.41
N GLU A 5 28.82 6.29 -0.05
CA GLU A 5 28.63 5.00 0.63
C GLU A 5 28.01 5.30 2.00
N ILE A 6 26.69 5.26 2.08
CA ILE A 6 26.00 5.13 3.37
C ILE A 6 26.04 3.63 3.66
N VAL A 7 26.77 3.25 4.69
CA VAL A 7 26.73 1.91 5.26
C VAL A 7 25.33 1.72 5.85
N ALA A 8 24.64 0.62 5.59
CA ALA A 8 23.27 0.41 6.09
C ALA A 8 23.16 0.52 7.63
N SER A 9 24.28 0.38 8.35
CA SER A 9 24.40 0.65 9.78
C SER A 9 24.18 2.12 10.20
N GLU A 10 24.17 3.05 9.25
CA GLU A 10 23.94 4.48 9.49
C GLU A 10 22.54 4.95 9.05
N ALA A 11 21.76 4.09 8.39
CA ALA A 11 20.39 4.41 7.99
C ALA A 11 19.48 4.45 9.22
N ARG A 12 18.80 5.58 9.45
CA ARG A 12 17.76 5.67 10.48
C ARG A 12 16.48 5.04 9.94
N GLU A 13 15.62 4.50 10.83
CA GLU A 13 14.34 3.87 10.44
C GLU A 13 13.44 4.77 9.56
N ASN A 14 13.68 6.09 9.53
CA ASN A 14 12.88 7.06 8.78
C ASN A 14 13.47 7.47 7.43
N ASP A 15 14.61 6.91 7.00
CA ASP A 15 15.30 7.40 5.80
C ASP A 15 14.85 6.69 4.50
N PHE A 16 14.16 5.56 4.59
CA PHE A 16 13.77 4.73 3.44
C PHE A 16 12.25 4.55 3.32
N ILE A 17 11.73 4.45 2.08
CA ILE A 17 10.30 4.26 1.80
C ILE A 17 9.92 2.79 1.94
N SER A 18 10.81 1.90 1.50
CA SER A 18 10.54 0.46 1.42
C SER A 18 11.80 -0.37 1.62
N CYS A 19 11.61 -1.62 2.01
CA CYS A 19 12.68 -2.56 2.24
C CYS A 19 12.20 -3.99 1.98
N ALA A 20 12.93 -4.73 1.15
CA ALA A 20 12.62 -6.13 0.89
C ALA A 20 13.85 -7.03 1.01
N ALA A 21 13.63 -8.20 1.60
CA ALA A 21 14.61 -9.27 1.69
C ALA A 21 14.28 -10.40 0.70
N HIS A 22 15.29 -10.95 0.03
CA HIS A 22 15.15 -12.13 -0.82
C HIS A 22 16.49 -12.85 -0.99
N GLU A 23 16.49 -14.18 -1.20
CA GLU A 23 17.71 -14.95 -1.49
C GLU A 23 18.41 -14.52 -2.79
N SER A 24 17.64 -13.93 -3.70
CA SER A 24 18.07 -13.42 -4.99
C SER A 24 18.15 -11.90 -4.96
N LYS A 25 19.31 -11.37 -5.33
CA LYS A 25 19.56 -9.92 -5.39
C LYS A 25 18.58 -9.19 -6.30
N SER A 26 18.26 -9.76 -7.48
CA SER A 26 17.35 -9.11 -8.43
C SER A 26 15.92 -9.04 -7.88
N LEU A 27 15.50 -10.09 -7.18
CA LEU A 27 14.16 -10.16 -6.58
C LEU A 27 14.05 -9.28 -5.33
N SER A 28 15.10 -9.15 -4.51
CA SER A 28 15.06 -8.20 -3.39
C SER A 28 14.93 -6.76 -3.88
N ILE A 29 15.62 -6.39 -4.97
CA ILE A 29 15.47 -5.08 -5.60
C ILE A 29 14.06 -4.88 -6.17
N LEU A 30 13.54 -5.87 -6.90
CA LEU A 30 12.21 -5.78 -7.51
C LEU A 30 11.12 -5.64 -6.44
N ASN A 31 11.17 -6.46 -5.38
CA ASN A 31 10.21 -6.43 -4.29
C ASN A 31 10.25 -5.10 -3.54
N ALA A 32 11.44 -4.55 -3.27
CA ALA A 32 11.57 -3.26 -2.62
C ALA A 32 10.98 -2.13 -3.50
N LYS A 33 11.19 -2.19 -4.82
CA LYS A 33 10.55 -1.25 -5.77
C LYS A 33 9.02 -1.39 -5.77
N PHE A 34 8.49 -2.61 -5.74
CA PHE A 34 7.04 -2.83 -5.72
C PHE A 34 6.39 -2.28 -4.44
N GLU A 35 7.01 -2.54 -3.28
CA GLU A 35 6.55 -2.02 -2.00
C GLU A 35 6.61 -0.48 -1.95
N ALA A 36 7.66 0.14 -2.53
CA ALA A 36 7.72 1.60 -2.63
C ALA A 36 6.53 2.15 -3.45
N ILE A 37 6.24 1.57 -4.62
CA ILE A 37 5.13 2.01 -5.46
C ILE A 37 3.79 1.86 -4.72
N GLU A 38 3.59 0.73 -4.04
CA GLU A 38 2.40 0.47 -3.24
C GLU A 38 2.18 1.55 -2.18
N ARG A 39 3.18 1.76 -1.32
CA ARG A 39 3.11 2.72 -0.21
C ARG A 39 2.79 4.12 -0.70
N LEU A 40 3.46 4.56 -1.76
CA LEU A 40 3.25 5.90 -2.35
C LEU A 40 1.86 6.05 -2.97
N SER A 41 1.37 5.02 -3.67
CA SER A 41 0.04 5.00 -4.28
C SER A 41 -1.06 5.04 -3.23
N VAL A 42 -0.94 4.22 -2.18
CA VAL A 42 -1.91 4.16 -1.08
C VAL A 42 -1.91 5.47 -0.28
N ALA A 43 -0.73 6.04 0.02
CA ALA A 43 -0.62 7.32 0.72
C ALA A 43 -1.29 8.46 -0.06
N SER A 44 -1.04 8.53 -1.38
CA SER A 44 -1.63 9.52 -2.27
C SER A 44 -3.15 9.36 -2.35
N TRP A 45 -3.63 8.14 -2.58
CA TRP A 45 -5.05 7.83 -2.61
C TRP A 45 -5.75 8.23 -1.31
N TRP A 46 -5.13 7.92 -0.17
CA TRP A 46 -5.64 8.23 1.14
C TRP A 46 -5.69 9.73 1.39
N ALA A 47 -4.53 10.41 1.37
CA ALA A 47 -4.39 11.79 1.82
C ALA A 47 -5.05 12.82 0.88
N LEU A 48 -5.06 12.57 -0.44
CA LEU A 48 -5.61 13.48 -1.46
C LEU A 48 -7.09 13.21 -1.77
N ASP A 49 -7.68 12.22 -1.10
CA ASP A 49 -9.06 11.79 -1.33
C ASP A 49 -9.36 11.36 -2.77
N ARG A 50 -8.41 10.68 -3.45
CA ARG A 50 -8.61 10.23 -4.84
C ARG A 50 -9.68 9.15 -4.91
N PRO A 51 -10.52 9.11 -5.95
CA PRO A 51 -11.54 8.08 -6.07
C PRO A 51 -10.92 6.70 -6.29
N TRP A 52 -11.73 5.65 -6.10
CA TRP A 52 -11.42 4.33 -6.64
C TRP A 52 -11.35 4.42 -8.16
N LYS A 53 -10.52 3.58 -8.80
CA LYS A 53 -10.50 3.43 -10.26
C LYS A 53 -11.61 2.48 -10.70
N ARG A 54 -11.78 1.36 -9.98
CA ARG A 54 -12.81 0.34 -10.22
C ARG A 54 -12.86 -0.66 -9.06
N PRO A 55 -14.00 -1.37 -8.85
CA PRO A 55 -14.09 -2.41 -7.83
C PRO A 55 -13.37 -3.72 -8.25
N ILE A 56 -13.07 -4.56 -7.26
CA ILE A 56 -12.78 -5.99 -7.49
C ILE A 56 -14.08 -6.68 -7.94
N ASN A 57 -13.96 -7.66 -8.84
CA ASN A 57 -15.14 -8.39 -9.30
C ASN A 57 -15.75 -9.23 -8.16
N GLU A 58 -17.07 -9.44 -8.24
CA GLU A 58 -17.83 -10.14 -7.20
C GLU A 58 -17.35 -11.59 -6.98
N ALA A 59 -16.97 -12.30 -8.03
CA ALA A 59 -16.49 -13.69 -7.91
C ALA A 59 -15.21 -13.79 -7.07
N THR A 60 -14.28 -12.84 -7.22
CA THR A 60 -13.07 -12.74 -6.41
C THR A 60 -13.39 -12.37 -4.96
N LEU A 61 -14.33 -11.45 -4.72
CA LEU A 61 -14.77 -11.12 -3.34
C LEU A 61 -15.45 -12.32 -2.65
N ASN A 62 -16.25 -13.09 -3.39
CA ASN A 62 -16.88 -14.32 -2.89
C ASN A 62 -15.82 -15.40 -2.57
N TYR A 63 -14.79 -15.52 -3.40
CA TYR A 63 -13.64 -16.38 -3.11
C TYR A 63 -12.93 -15.97 -1.83
N PHE A 64 -12.63 -14.68 -1.63
CA PHE A 64 -12.01 -14.19 -0.39
C PHE A 64 -12.89 -14.44 0.84
N SER A 65 -14.21 -14.24 0.70
CA SER A 65 -15.16 -14.46 1.79
C SER A 65 -15.19 -15.92 2.23
N SER A 66 -14.86 -16.88 1.35
CA SER A 66 -14.81 -18.30 1.70
C SER A 66 -13.70 -18.67 2.69
N PHE A 67 -12.72 -17.79 2.92
CA PHE A 67 -11.66 -17.99 3.92
C PHE A 67 -12.04 -17.50 5.32
N ILE A 68 -13.13 -16.74 5.47
CA ILE A 68 -13.57 -16.18 6.74
C ILE A 68 -14.91 -16.80 7.12
N ASP A 69 -14.89 -17.73 8.08
CA ASP A 69 -16.10 -18.39 8.58
C ASP A 69 -16.77 -17.59 9.70
N ASP A 70 -17.19 -16.36 9.41
CA ASP A 70 -17.96 -15.52 10.34
C ASP A 70 -18.89 -14.55 9.57
N VAL A 71 -20.19 -14.69 9.84
CA VAL A 71 -21.29 -13.94 9.21
C VAL A 71 -21.23 -12.43 9.49
N ASN A 72 -20.46 -11.99 10.48
CA ASN A 72 -20.31 -10.59 10.82
C ASN A 72 -19.26 -9.89 9.96
N PHE A 73 -18.57 -10.61 9.08
CA PHE A 73 -17.58 -10.05 8.19
C PHE A 73 -18.19 -9.58 6.87
N SER A 74 -17.61 -8.51 6.33
CA SER A 74 -17.84 -8.07 4.97
C SER A 74 -16.52 -7.66 4.35
N ILE A 75 -16.27 -8.11 3.12
CA ILE A 75 -15.06 -7.79 2.36
C ILE A 75 -15.45 -6.90 1.21
N ASN A 76 -14.75 -5.79 1.05
CA ASN A 76 -14.87 -4.94 -0.12
C ASN A 76 -13.49 -4.50 -0.57
N GLY A 77 -13.31 -4.20 -1.86
CA GLY A 77 -12.02 -3.81 -2.36
C GLY A 77 -12.08 -3.32 -3.80
N GLY A 78 -11.00 -2.65 -4.20
CA GLY A 78 -10.92 -2.03 -5.50
C GLY A 78 -9.49 -1.70 -5.88
N TYR A 79 -9.36 -1.20 -7.08
CA TYR A 79 -8.11 -0.72 -7.64
C TYR A 79 -8.08 0.80 -7.55
N ILE A 80 -6.89 1.34 -7.31
CA ILE A 80 -6.65 2.78 -7.23
C ILE A 80 -5.65 3.20 -8.32
N GLU A 81 -5.48 4.50 -8.51
CA GLU A 81 -4.40 5.02 -9.35
C GLU A 81 -3.05 4.62 -8.74
N SER A 82 -2.18 4.02 -9.56
CA SER A 82 -0.81 3.72 -9.17
C SER A 82 0.10 4.88 -9.57
N VAL A 83 1.10 5.18 -8.74
CA VAL A 83 2.17 6.13 -9.10
C VAL A 83 3.09 5.59 -10.21
N CYS A 84 2.94 4.31 -10.57
CA CYS A 84 3.68 3.68 -11.66
C CYS A 84 2.72 3.07 -12.68
N GLU A 85 2.90 3.42 -13.96
CA GLU A 85 2.03 3.00 -15.06
C GLU A 85 2.12 1.50 -15.39
N THR A 86 3.15 0.80 -14.90
CA THR A 86 3.48 -0.58 -15.33
C THR A 86 2.72 -1.66 -14.57
N GLY A 87 1.84 -1.29 -13.64
CA GLY A 87 1.12 -2.23 -12.81
C GLY A 87 -0.14 -1.64 -12.22
N THR A 88 -0.73 -2.37 -11.28
CA THR A 88 -1.95 -1.99 -10.59
C THR A 88 -1.71 -2.01 -9.09
N THR A 89 -2.39 -1.10 -8.39
CA THR A 89 -2.43 -1.09 -6.92
C THR A 89 -3.85 -1.45 -6.50
N CYS A 90 -3.97 -2.49 -5.68
CA CYS A 90 -5.24 -2.95 -5.12
C CYS A 90 -5.28 -2.68 -3.63
N ILE A 91 -6.48 -2.40 -3.13
CA ILE A 91 -6.78 -2.27 -1.71
C ILE A 91 -7.98 -3.15 -1.39
N VAL A 92 -7.85 -3.95 -0.34
CA VAL A 92 -8.93 -4.75 0.25
C VAL A 92 -9.18 -4.26 1.66
N ILE A 93 -10.46 -4.08 2.01
CA ILE A 93 -10.90 -3.67 3.33
C ILE A 93 -11.80 -4.77 3.88
N ILE A 94 -11.45 -5.28 5.05
CA ILE A 94 -12.24 -6.25 5.81
C ILE A 94 -12.95 -5.50 6.93
N LYS A 95 -14.25 -5.67 7.05
CA LYS A 95 -15.11 -5.07 8.07
C LYS A 95 -15.69 -6.16 8.97
N ASN A 96 -15.78 -5.93 10.28
CA ASN A 96 -16.62 -6.69 11.21
C ASN A 96 -17.52 -5.73 11.98
N GLU A 97 -18.75 -6.16 12.28
CA GLU A 97 -19.73 -5.31 12.97
C GLU A 97 -19.72 -5.42 14.49
N ASN A 98 -19.12 -6.48 15.03
CA ASN A 98 -19.32 -6.90 16.43
C ASN A 98 -18.03 -6.97 17.24
N LYS A 99 -16.86 -7.06 16.60
CA LYS A 99 -15.57 -7.25 17.27
C LYS A 99 -14.49 -6.38 16.66
N TYR A 100 -13.65 -5.81 17.51
CA TYR A 100 -12.45 -5.10 17.11
C TYR A 100 -11.40 -6.04 16.47
N PRO A 101 -10.64 -5.58 15.45
CA PRO A 101 -10.78 -4.30 14.75
C PRO A 101 -12.11 -4.24 13.98
N LEU A 102 -12.82 -3.10 13.90
CA LEU A 102 -14.09 -3.07 13.13
C LEU A 102 -13.84 -2.95 11.63
N LEU A 103 -12.71 -2.38 11.24
CA LEU A 103 -12.25 -2.27 9.86
C LEU A 103 -10.74 -2.51 9.82
N VAL A 104 -10.21 -3.16 8.78
CA VAL A 104 -8.77 -3.18 8.48
C VAL A 104 -8.57 -3.05 6.98
N LEU A 105 -7.41 -2.55 6.59
CA LEU A 105 -7.00 -2.38 5.20
C LEU A 105 -5.75 -3.22 4.94
N GLY A 106 -5.71 -3.87 3.77
CA GLY A 106 -4.51 -4.41 3.16
C GLY A 106 -4.38 -3.89 1.74
N SER A 107 -3.14 -3.79 1.25
CA SER A 107 -2.82 -3.31 -0.08
C SER A 107 -1.80 -4.20 -0.76
N SER A 108 -1.69 -4.08 -2.07
CA SER A 108 -0.62 -4.71 -2.84
C SER A 108 -0.41 -3.97 -4.17
N TYR A 109 0.81 -4.05 -4.71
CA TYR A 109 1.13 -3.64 -6.08
C TYR A 109 1.74 -4.78 -6.88
N GLY A 110 1.43 -4.83 -8.18
CA GLY A 110 2.03 -5.78 -9.11
C GLY A 110 1.44 -5.70 -10.51
N ILE A 111 1.87 -6.62 -11.37
CA ILE A 111 1.50 -6.64 -12.79
C ILE A 111 0.27 -7.54 -13.02
N ASP A 112 0.16 -8.65 -12.28
CA ASP A 112 -0.99 -9.56 -12.35
C ASP A 112 -2.07 -9.12 -11.37
N GLU A 113 -3.18 -8.60 -11.90
CA GLU A 113 -4.26 -8.06 -11.08
C GLU A 113 -4.88 -9.08 -10.12
N ALA A 114 -5.02 -10.34 -10.54
CA ALA A 114 -5.60 -11.38 -9.70
C ALA A 114 -4.68 -11.67 -8.50
N LYS A 115 -3.36 -11.75 -8.75
CA LYS A 115 -2.38 -11.94 -7.70
C LYS A 115 -2.29 -10.75 -6.76
N VAL A 116 -2.39 -9.53 -7.30
CA VAL A 116 -2.37 -8.30 -6.51
C VAL A 116 -3.59 -8.22 -5.59
N ALA A 117 -4.79 -8.54 -6.08
CA ALA A 117 -5.99 -8.59 -5.25
C ALA A 117 -5.88 -9.66 -4.14
N GLU A 118 -5.37 -10.85 -4.48
CA GLU A 118 -5.14 -11.93 -3.52
C GLU A 118 -4.15 -11.52 -2.41
N ASN A 119 -3.01 -10.92 -2.79
CA ASN A 119 -2.03 -10.44 -1.83
C ASN A 119 -2.61 -9.35 -0.92
N ALA A 120 -3.35 -8.38 -1.49
CA ALA A 120 -3.99 -7.33 -0.71
C ALA A 120 -5.01 -7.89 0.32
N PHE A 121 -5.74 -8.96 -0.06
CA PHE A 121 -6.61 -9.67 0.87
C PHE A 121 -5.83 -10.33 2.01
N PHE A 122 -4.74 -11.03 1.71
CA PHE A 122 -3.93 -11.68 2.74
C PHE A 122 -3.24 -10.67 3.67
N GLU A 123 -2.80 -9.52 3.17
CA GLU A 123 -2.28 -8.41 3.99
C GLU A 123 -3.37 -7.84 4.92
N ALA A 124 -4.60 -7.71 4.44
CA ALA A 124 -5.73 -7.29 5.26
C ALA A 124 -6.03 -8.32 6.36
N ALA A 125 -6.04 -9.62 6.01
CA ALA A 125 -6.26 -10.70 6.95
C ALA A 125 -5.13 -10.81 8.00
N GLN A 126 -3.87 -10.63 7.59
CA GLN A 126 -2.73 -10.59 8.50
C GLN A 126 -2.85 -9.41 9.48
N SER A 127 -3.21 -8.23 8.97
CA SER A 127 -3.46 -7.04 9.79
C SER A 127 -4.61 -7.25 10.77
N TRP A 128 -5.67 -7.95 10.35
CA TRP A 128 -6.77 -8.35 11.22
C TRP A 128 -6.29 -9.20 12.39
N ILE A 129 -5.64 -10.33 12.08
CA ILE A 129 -5.22 -11.32 13.08
C ILE A 129 -4.26 -10.69 14.07
N ALA A 130 -3.31 -9.89 13.60
CA ALA A 130 -2.38 -9.17 14.45
C ALA A 130 -3.09 -8.16 15.36
N SER A 131 -4.04 -7.39 14.81
CA SER A 131 -4.75 -6.35 15.57
C SER A 131 -5.72 -6.93 16.60
N ASP A 132 -6.43 -8.01 16.25
CA ASP A 132 -7.28 -8.75 17.19
C ASP A 132 -6.44 -9.29 18.35
N TRP A 133 -5.33 -9.95 18.04
CA TRP A 133 -4.42 -10.48 19.06
C TRP A 133 -3.86 -9.36 19.97
N LEU A 134 -3.42 -8.24 19.40
CA LEU A 134 -2.94 -7.09 20.16
C LEU A 134 -4.05 -6.49 21.03
N SER A 135 -5.28 -6.38 20.52
CA SER A 135 -6.39 -5.82 21.32
C SER A 135 -6.68 -6.62 22.59
N VAL A 136 -6.40 -7.92 22.58
CA VAL A 136 -6.59 -8.82 23.74
C VAL A 136 -5.35 -8.85 24.64
N ASN A 137 -4.15 -8.91 24.06
CA ASN A 137 -2.92 -9.20 24.81
C ASN A 137 -2.10 -7.94 25.14
N HIS A 138 -2.18 -6.92 24.30
CA HIS A 138 -1.42 -5.66 24.36
C HIS A 138 -2.29 -4.47 23.92
N PRO A 139 -3.39 -4.17 24.64
CA PRO A 139 -4.42 -3.23 24.16
C PRO A 139 -3.91 -1.81 23.93
N TYR A 140 -2.81 -1.40 24.60
CA TYR A 140 -2.17 -0.10 24.39
C TYR A 140 -1.35 -0.01 23.10
N ASP A 141 -0.98 -1.16 22.52
CA ASP A 141 -0.20 -1.28 21.29
C ASP A 141 -1.09 -1.62 20.08
N ALA A 142 -2.41 -1.79 20.29
CA ALA A 142 -3.35 -2.13 19.23
C ALA A 142 -3.50 -0.96 18.23
N PRO A 143 -3.25 -1.16 16.92
CA PRO A 143 -3.30 -0.07 15.95
C PRO A 143 -4.74 0.37 15.72
N ASN A 144 -5.04 1.68 15.79
CA ASN A 144 -6.40 2.18 15.57
C ASN A 144 -6.77 2.25 14.08
N TRP A 145 -7.48 1.22 13.61
CA TRP A 145 -7.95 1.14 12.22
C TRP A 145 -9.31 1.79 11.98
N ASP A 146 -10.09 2.03 13.03
CA ASP A 146 -11.52 2.34 12.98
C ASP A 146 -11.80 3.82 12.69
N SER A 147 -11.28 4.31 11.57
CA SER A 147 -11.47 5.69 11.15
C SER A 147 -12.76 5.88 10.34
N GLY A 148 -13.44 7.02 10.55
CA GLY A 148 -14.58 7.43 9.72
C GLY A 148 -14.22 7.52 8.23
N HIS A 149 -12.95 7.80 7.92
CA HIS A 149 -12.45 7.82 6.56
C HIS A 149 -12.41 6.43 5.93
N LEU A 150 -11.87 5.41 6.62
CA LEU A 150 -11.83 4.04 6.10
C LEU A 150 -13.24 3.48 5.86
N ARG A 151 -14.16 3.75 6.79
CA ARG A 151 -15.58 3.40 6.62
C ARG A 151 -16.22 4.06 5.41
N ARG A 152 -15.94 5.35 5.19
CA ARG A 152 -16.41 6.08 3.99
C ARG A 152 -15.84 5.46 2.71
N ARG A 153 -14.57 5.02 2.70
CA ARG A 153 -13.96 4.36 1.53
C ARG A 153 -14.56 3.00 1.24
N PHE A 154 -14.82 2.20 2.28
CA PHE A 154 -15.52 0.92 2.17
C PHE A 154 -16.89 1.10 1.49
N ASN A 155 -17.70 2.03 2.00
CA ASN A 155 -19.05 2.28 1.48
C ASN A 155 -19.06 2.94 0.09
N ALA A 156 -17.97 3.63 -0.31
CA ALA A 156 -17.91 4.29 -1.60
C ALA A 156 -17.85 3.30 -2.78
N LEU A 157 -17.28 2.11 -2.58
CA LEU A 157 -17.23 1.06 -3.60
C LEU A 157 -18.61 0.48 -3.93
N GLU A 158 -19.51 0.43 -2.95
CA GLU A 158 -20.90 -0.04 -3.14
C GLU A 158 -21.70 0.88 -4.07
N LYS A 159 -21.24 2.13 -4.26
CA LYS A 159 -21.89 3.16 -5.07
C LYS A 159 -21.10 3.53 -6.32
N PHE A 160 -20.09 2.74 -6.65
CA PHE A 160 -19.21 3.05 -7.75
C PHE A 160 -19.96 2.88 -9.08
N GLU A 161 -20.48 3.98 -9.62
CA GLU A 161 -20.98 4.00 -10.99
C GLU A 161 -19.78 3.80 -11.91
N VAL A 162 -19.84 2.73 -12.71
CA VAL A 162 -18.83 2.41 -13.71
C VAL A 162 -18.88 3.48 -14.80
N SER A 163 -18.22 4.62 -14.58
CA SER A 163 -17.84 5.46 -15.71
C SER A 163 -16.81 4.66 -16.48
N GLU A 164 -17.10 4.34 -17.75
CA GLU A 164 -16.12 3.79 -18.68
C GLU A 164 -14.92 4.73 -18.75
N ILE A 165 -13.93 4.50 -17.88
CA ILE A 165 -12.60 5.02 -18.09
C ILE A 165 -12.06 4.16 -19.22
N THR A 166 -12.19 4.65 -20.45
CA THR A 166 -11.34 4.22 -21.55
C THR A 166 -9.92 4.49 -21.09
N CYS A 167 -9.28 3.46 -20.56
CA CYS A 167 -7.85 3.43 -20.34
C CYS A 167 -7.27 3.51 -21.76
N GLU A 168 -6.96 4.72 -22.23
CA GLU A 168 -6.11 4.86 -23.41
C GLU A 168 -4.81 4.16 -23.04
N SER A 169 -4.65 2.97 -23.60
CA SER A 169 -3.51 2.11 -23.41
C SER A 169 -2.31 2.75 -24.08
N VAL A 170 -1.59 3.62 -23.38
CA VAL A 170 -0.22 3.94 -23.73
C VAL A 170 0.64 2.84 -23.13
N PHE A 171 0.70 1.69 -23.82
CA PHE A 171 1.79 0.74 -23.63
C PHE A 171 3.06 1.37 -24.21
N GLU A 172 3.69 2.25 -23.45
CA GLU A 172 5.09 2.58 -23.63
C GLU A 172 5.93 1.85 -22.57
N THR A 173 7.04 1.32 -23.04
CA THR A 173 8.06 0.50 -22.39
C THR A 173 8.27 0.82 -20.89
N LEU A 174 8.32 -0.22 -20.03
CA LEU A 174 8.63 -0.18 -18.58
C LEU A 174 9.49 1.03 -18.15
N LYS A 175 8.85 2.10 -17.62
CA LYS A 175 9.54 3.26 -17.01
C LYS A 175 9.51 3.23 -15.48
N MET A 176 9.50 2.05 -14.84
CA MET A 176 9.83 1.96 -13.41
C MET A 176 11.19 2.62 -13.14
N ASP A 177 12.15 2.46 -14.04
CA ASP A 177 13.47 3.09 -13.91
C ASP A 177 13.42 4.62 -14.03
N GLY A 178 12.47 5.20 -14.76
CA GLY A 178 12.24 6.65 -14.75
C GLY A 178 11.74 7.13 -13.40
N PHE A 179 10.81 6.38 -12.79
CA PHE A 179 10.30 6.67 -11.46
C PHE A 179 11.38 6.55 -10.37
N PHE A 180 12.30 5.58 -10.50
CA PHE A 180 13.39 5.37 -9.53
C PHE A 180 14.72 6.04 -9.92
N HIS A 181 14.77 6.80 -11.02
CA HIS A 181 16.03 7.36 -11.55
C HIS A 181 16.74 8.27 -10.53
N ASP A 182 15.98 9.02 -9.77
CA ASP A 182 16.45 9.96 -8.74
C ASP A 182 16.51 9.33 -7.33
N LYS A 183 16.13 8.06 -7.19
CA LYS A 183 16.03 7.37 -5.90
C LYS A 183 17.29 6.57 -5.62
N LYS A 184 17.81 6.69 -4.41
CA LYS A 184 18.96 5.89 -3.98
C LYS A 184 18.49 4.49 -3.62
N ILE A 185 19.05 3.48 -4.27
CA ILE A 185 18.78 2.06 -3.97
C ILE A 185 20.06 1.44 -3.41
N ILE A 186 19.98 0.93 -2.19
CA ILE A 186 21.09 0.26 -1.50
C ILE A 186 20.73 -1.21 -1.36
N THR A 187 21.63 -2.11 -1.76
CA THR A 187 21.45 -3.55 -1.59
C THR A 187 22.65 -4.14 -0.88
N GLU A 188 22.41 -4.80 0.25
CA GLU A 188 23.44 -5.46 1.04
C GLU A 188 23.22 -6.97 1.05
N LYS A 189 24.33 -7.72 1.13
CA LYS A 189 24.32 -9.18 1.19
C LYS A 189 24.47 -9.62 2.66
N PHE A 190 23.57 -10.48 3.09
CA PHE A 190 23.58 -11.15 4.39
C PHE A 190 23.83 -12.66 4.22
N SER A 191 23.96 -13.38 5.34
CA SER A 191 24.18 -14.82 5.34
C SER A 191 23.07 -15.62 4.64
N ALA A 192 21.82 -15.15 4.73
CA ALA A 192 20.63 -15.82 4.20
C ALA A 192 20.10 -15.22 2.88
N GLY A 193 20.72 -14.17 2.32
CA GLY A 193 20.22 -13.53 1.11
C GLY A 193 20.66 -12.08 0.96
N TYR A 194 19.81 -11.27 0.35
CA TYR A 194 20.01 -9.85 0.11
C TYR A 194 18.87 -9.05 0.71
N VAL A 195 19.20 -7.89 1.26
CA VAL A 195 18.23 -6.89 1.67
C VAL A 195 18.44 -5.65 0.81
N THR A 196 17.36 -5.13 0.25
CA THR A 196 17.38 -3.90 -0.55
C THR A 196 16.49 -2.86 0.10
N TRP A 197 17.01 -1.64 0.22
CA TRP A 197 16.31 -0.45 0.69
C TRP A 197 16.18 0.56 -0.45
N VAL A 198 15.01 1.18 -0.56
CA VAL A 198 14.74 2.28 -1.49
C VAL A 198 14.56 3.57 -0.70
N TYR A 199 15.44 4.53 -0.96
CA TYR A 199 15.44 5.85 -0.32
C TYR A 199 14.86 6.89 -1.26
N LEU A 200 14.22 7.91 -0.71
CA LEU A 200 13.96 9.14 -1.43
C LEU A 200 15.24 9.97 -1.58
N SER A 201 15.22 10.87 -2.55
CA SER A 201 16.24 11.90 -2.78
C SER A 201 16.36 12.90 -1.63
N GLU A 202 15.30 13.06 -0.83
CA GLU A 202 15.25 13.88 0.38
C GLU A 202 14.68 13.05 1.56
N PRO A 203 15.08 13.32 2.82
CA PRO A 203 14.55 12.58 3.98
C PRO A 203 13.03 12.64 4.04
N ILE A 204 12.37 11.50 4.24
CA ILE A 204 10.92 11.43 4.42
C ILE A 204 10.58 12.11 5.74
N PRO A 205 9.68 13.10 5.75
CA PRO A 205 9.06 13.49 7.00
C PRO A 205 7.95 12.45 7.33
N ALA A 206 7.78 12.17 8.61
CA ALA A 206 7.26 10.89 9.13
C ALA A 206 5.81 10.52 8.77
N TYR A 207 5.10 11.32 7.96
CA TYR A 207 3.66 11.28 7.84
C TYR A 207 3.14 11.00 6.42
N ASN A 208 1.98 10.32 6.33
CA ASN A 208 1.36 9.93 5.05
C ASN A 208 1.04 11.12 4.12
N TYR A 209 0.77 12.31 4.67
CA TYR A 209 0.45 13.49 3.85
C TYR A 209 1.69 14.05 3.14
N GLU A 210 2.88 13.88 3.71
CA GLU A 210 4.14 14.30 3.08
C GLU A 210 4.52 13.35 1.96
N VAL A 211 4.30 12.05 2.17
CA VAL A 211 4.46 11.04 1.14
C VAL A 211 3.51 11.29 -0.04
N ALA A 212 2.27 11.69 0.24
CA ALA A 212 1.30 12.05 -0.78
C ALA A 212 1.67 13.34 -1.56
N ASP A 213 2.36 14.29 -0.92
CA ASP A 213 2.76 15.55 -1.55
C ASP A 213 3.72 15.33 -2.73
N LEU A 214 4.54 14.27 -2.66
CA LEU A 214 5.46 13.87 -3.74
C LEU A 214 4.75 13.51 -5.06
N PHE A 215 3.46 13.14 -5.00
CA PHE A 215 2.66 12.70 -6.14
C PHE A 215 1.42 13.55 -6.36
N ARG A 216 1.34 14.69 -5.67
CA ARG A 216 0.22 15.62 -5.76
C ARG A 216 0.24 16.33 -7.10
N GLN A 217 -0.91 16.34 -7.79
CA GLN A 217 -1.11 17.15 -8.98
C GLN A 217 -1.32 18.63 -8.59
N THR A 218 -1.07 19.57 -9.51
CA THR A 218 -1.03 21.01 -9.22
C THR A 218 -2.28 21.56 -8.52
N ASP A 219 -3.46 20.97 -8.79
CA ASP A 219 -4.74 21.41 -8.24
C ASP A 219 -5.25 20.54 -7.06
N GLU A 220 -4.49 19.53 -6.66
CA GLU A 220 -4.86 18.66 -5.56
C GLU A 220 -4.52 19.29 -4.20
N VAL A 221 -5.37 19.00 -3.21
CA VAL A 221 -5.20 19.44 -1.82
C VAL A 221 -5.27 18.23 -0.90
N ILE A 222 -4.44 18.24 0.14
CA ILE A 222 -4.51 17.24 1.21
C ILE A 222 -5.84 17.43 1.95
N LYS A 223 -6.62 16.35 2.04
CA LYS A 223 -7.98 16.34 2.60
C LYS A 223 -8.09 15.50 3.86
N VAL A 224 -7.10 14.65 4.14
CA VAL A 224 -7.14 13.72 5.27
C VAL A 224 -5.93 13.93 6.15
N TYR A 225 -6.21 14.35 7.38
CA TYR A 225 -5.23 14.47 8.44
C TYR A 225 -5.67 13.53 9.56
N THR A 226 -4.82 12.57 9.95
CA THR A 226 -5.10 11.67 11.08
C THR A 226 -4.49 12.24 12.36
N GLN A 227 -4.87 11.74 13.54
CA GLN A 227 -4.27 12.15 14.82
C GLN A 227 -2.76 11.82 14.91
N CYS A 228 -2.27 10.90 14.07
CA CYS A 228 -0.84 10.65 13.92
C CYS A 228 -0.16 11.61 12.94
N ASN A 229 -0.89 12.57 12.35
CA ASN A 229 -0.40 13.59 11.42
C ASN A 229 -0.41 15.00 12.06
N PHE A 230 -0.59 15.10 13.39
CA PHE A 230 -0.56 16.34 14.18
C PHE A 230 0.12 16.12 15.54
#